data_AF-A0A0F9EDM0-F1
#
_entry.id   AF-A0A0F9EDM0-F1
#
_cell.length_a   1.000
_cell.length_b   1.000
_cell.length_c   1.000
_cell.angle_alpha   90.00
_cell.angle_beta   90.00
_cell.angle_gamma   90.00
#
_symmetry.space_group_name_H-M   'P 1'
#
loop_
_entity.id
_entity.type
_entity.pdbx_description
1 polymer ?
#
loop_
_entity_poly.entity_id
_entity_poly.type
_entity_poly.pdbx_seq_one_letter_code
_entity_poly.pdbx_strand_id
1 'polypeptide(L)'
;MGVLIHADNKIEWQVPFALKMQEGLKQIGIHSAITRSRTRSSDIAILCGTTLWRQVESSGRYLLVDRASIGDPEYVQLVWDGHGRRGDHCVPEHTGNRWKSVGIKARKWKKRGSRIILCGQTETYSPHYKSLEDWYSKVAGHATHFRGHPAGANPTTLPRTSYWQECKLAITLNSSVGVDTVLEGIPTVT
;
A
#
# COMPACT_ATOMS: atom_id res chain seq x y z
N MET A 1 29.30 4.11 -11.11
CA MET A 1 28.08 4.54 -10.40
C MET A 1 26.90 3.88 -11.08
N GLY A 2 26.18 3.01 -10.38
CA GLY A 2 25.18 2.12 -10.99
C GLY A 2 23.96 1.94 -10.11
N VAL A 3 22.85 1.50 -10.70
CA VAL A 3 21.60 1.23 -9.99
C VAL A 3 21.59 -0.22 -9.50
N LEU A 4 21.22 -0.45 -8.24
CA LEU A 4 20.96 -1.81 -7.74
C LEU A 4 19.48 -2.00 -7.45
N ILE A 5 18.93 -3.10 -7.96
CA ILE A 5 17.55 -3.51 -7.78
C ILE A 5 17.52 -4.64 -6.73
N HIS A 6 16.99 -4.35 -5.55
CA HIS A 6 16.90 -5.27 -4.42
C HIS A 6 15.61 -6.08 -4.50
N ALA A 7 15.73 -7.39 -4.68
CA ALA A 7 14.60 -8.32 -4.76
C ALA A 7 14.95 -9.66 -4.09
N ASP A 8 14.04 -10.23 -3.32
CA ASP A 8 14.16 -11.56 -2.71
C ASP A 8 13.36 -12.58 -3.52
N ASN A 9 14.02 -13.64 -3.96
CA ASN A 9 13.38 -14.71 -4.73
C ASN A 9 12.39 -15.55 -3.90
N LYS A 10 12.34 -15.37 -2.57
CA LYS A 10 11.31 -15.96 -1.71
C LYS A 10 9.96 -15.24 -1.80
N ILE A 11 9.91 -14.06 -2.40
CA ILE A 11 8.68 -13.28 -2.58
C ILE A 11 8.36 -13.26 -4.07
N GLU A 12 7.36 -14.05 -4.45
CA GLU A 12 7.05 -14.43 -5.84
C GLU A 12 7.01 -13.25 -6.83
N TRP A 13 6.48 -12.10 -6.41
CA TRP A 13 6.31 -10.95 -7.29
C TRP A 13 7.58 -10.10 -7.47
N GLN A 14 8.56 -10.17 -6.56
CA GLN A 14 9.67 -9.21 -6.57
C GLN A 14 10.60 -9.40 -7.77
N VAL A 15 11.02 -10.64 -8.05
CA VAL A 15 11.95 -10.94 -9.15
C VAL A 15 11.36 -10.60 -10.53
N PRO A 16 10.11 -10.99 -10.85
CA PRO A 16 9.47 -10.59 -12.11
C PRO A 16 9.46 -9.08 -12.34
N PHE A 17 9.14 -8.28 -11.31
CA PHE A 17 9.15 -6.83 -11.43
C PHE A 17 10.57 -6.24 -11.48
N ALA A 18 11.53 -6.80 -10.76
CA ALA A 18 12.93 -6.40 -10.84
C ALA A 18 13.48 -6.58 -12.26
N LEU A 19 13.15 -7.69 -12.93
CA LEU A 19 13.54 -7.94 -14.32
C LEU A 19 12.90 -6.92 -15.29
N LYS A 20 11.61 -6.62 -15.13
CA LYS A 20 10.92 -5.58 -15.92
C LYS A 20 11.57 -4.20 -15.74
N MET A 21 11.93 -3.85 -14.50
CA MET A 21 12.62 -2.59 -14.20
C MET A 21 14.03 -2.56 -14.81
N GLN A 22 14.80 -3.64 -14.68
CA GLN A 22 16.13 -3.74 -15.28
C GLN A 22 16.07 -3.54 -16.81
N GLU A 23 15.11 -4.19 -17.47
CA GLU A 23 14.92 -4.05 -18.92
C GLU A 23 14.52 -2.61 -19.31
N GLY A 24 13.58 -1.98 -18.58
CA GLY A 24 13.20 -0.59 -18.83
C GLY A 24 14.37 0.40 -18.63
N LEU A 25 15.17 0.22 -17.58
CA LEU A 25 16.37 1.02 -17.32
C LEU A 25 17.41 0.86 -18.43
N LYS A 26 17.61 -0.38 -18.89
CA LYS A 26 18.54 -0.67 -20.00
C LYS A 26 18.12 0.05 -21.28
N GLN A 27 16.82 0.11 -21.59
CA GLN A 27 16.31 0.79 -22.79
C GLN A 27 16.60 2.30 -22.81
N ILE A 28 16.76 2.92 -21.63
CA ILE A 28 17.14 4.34 -21.50
C ILE A 28 18.63 4.54 -21.16
N GLY A 29 19.46 3.51 -21.35
CA GLY A 29 20.91 3.60 -21.18
C GLY A 29 21.41 3.55 -19.73
N ILE A 30 20.56 3.14 -18.77
CA ILE A 30 20.94 3.02 -17.37
C ILE A 30 21.39 1.59 -17.07
N HIS A 31 22.67 1.45 -16.67
CA HIS A 31 23.20 0.18 -16.18
C HIS A 31 22.65 -0.16 -14.79
N SER A 32 22.08 -1.35 -14.65
CA SER A 32 21.54 -1.84 -13.39
C SER A 32 21.80 -3.33 -13.18
N ALA A 33 21.89 -3.75 -11.92
CA ALA A 33 22.01 -5.15 -11.52
C ALA A 33 20.97 -5.50 -10.44
N ILE A 34 20.52 -6.74 -10.45
CA ILE A 34 19.60 -7.27 -9.44
C ILE A 34 20.43 -7.93 -8.32
N THR A 35 20.09 -7.64 -7.07
CA THR A 35 20.77 -8.18 -5.89
C THR A 35 19.77 -8.61 -4.83
N ARG A 36 20.20 -9.55 -3.99
CA ARG A 36 19.49 -9.96 -2.76
C ARG A 36 20.11 -9.35 -1.50
N SER A 37 21.19 -8.57 -1.67
CA SER A 37 21.88 -7.96 -0.55
C SER A 37 20.94 -7.03 0.23
N ARG A 38 21.02 -7.08 1.55
CA ARG A 38 20.33 -6.13 2.45
C ARG A 38 21.20 -4.94 2.79
N THR A 39 22.40 -4.86 2.22
CA THR A 39 23.31 -3.71 2.35
C THR A 39 23.37 -2.94 1.04
N ARG A 40 23.53 -1.62 1.16
CA ARG A 40 23.67 -0.72 0.03
C ARG A 40 25.09 -0.77 -0.53
N SER A 41 25.21 -0.84 -1.84
CA SER A 41 26.48 -0.72 -2.57
C SER A 41 26.33 0.07 -3.88
N SER A 42 25.31 0.92 -3.95
CA SER A 42 24.98 1.78 -5.10
C SER A 42 24.58 3.19 -4.69
N ASP A 43 24.66 4.12 -5.64
CA ASP A 43 24.22 5.51 -5.47
C ASP A 43 22.70 5.62 -5.45
N ILE A 44 22.01 4.75 -6.20
CA ILE A 44 20.55 4.63 -6.24
C ILE A 44 20.18 3.17 -5.99
N ALA A 45 19.27 2.95 -5.06
CA ALA A 45 18.67 1.65 -4.80
C ALA A 45 17.23 1.63 -5.31
N ILE A 46 16.84 0.55 -5.99
CA ILE A 46 15.44 0.24 -6.31
C ILE A 46 15.04 -0.92 -5.41
N LEU A 47 13.99 -0.77 -4.61
CA LEU A 47 13.61 -1.73 -3.59
C LEU A 47 12.29 -2.39 -3.97
N CYS A 48 12.28 -3.68 -4.24
CA CYS A 48 11.03 -4.41 -4.43
C CYS A 48 10.45 -4.79 -3.07
N GLY A 49 9.40 -4.11 -2.62
CA GLY A 49 8.74 -4.29 -1.33
C GLY A 49 9.41 -3.55 -0.17
N THR A 50 8.80 -3.58 1.02
CA THR A 50 9.15 -2.67 2.13
C THR A 50 9.82 -3.37 3.32
N THR A 51 9.63 -4.68 3.46
CA THR A 51 9.92 -5.37 4.72
C THR A 51 11.40 -5.74 4.90
N LEU A 52 12.13 -5.96 3.80
CA LEU A 52 13.47 -6.58 3.85
C LEU A 52 14.63 -5.59 3.77
N TRP A 53 14.35 -4.32 3.46
CA TRP A 53 15.37 -3.39 2.97
C TRP A 53 15.61 -2.18 3.88
N ARG A 54 15.16 -2.22 5.14
CA ARG A 54 15.29 -1.10 6.10
C ARG A 54 16.69 -0.50 6.18
N GLN A 55 17.74 -1.33 6.11
CA GLN A 55 19.14 -0.85 6.12
C GLN A 55 19.52 -0.10 4.83
N VAL A 56 18.97 -0.50 3.68
CA VAL A 56 19.18 0.18 2.39
C VAL A 56 18.39 1.49 2.35
N GLU A 57 17.15 1.49 2.86
CA GLU A 57 16.30 2.68 2.99
C GLU A 57 16.99 3.78 3.83
N SER A 58 17.65 3.40 4.93
CA SER A 58 18.29 4.37 5.83
C SER A 58 19.61 4.95 5.34
N SER A 59 20.16 4.45 4.22
CA SER A 59 21.54 4.77 3.77
C SER A 59 21.62 5.67 2.54
N GLY A 60 20.48 6.16 2.05
CA GLY A 60 20.44 7.14 0.95
C GLY A 60 19.15 7.01 0.13
N ARG A 61 19.13 7.67 -1.03
CA ARG A 61 17.94 7.72 -1.88
C ARG A 61 17.51 6.36 -2.42
N TYR A 62 16.22 6.11 -2.50
CA TYR A 62 15.70 4.87 -3.06
C TYR A 62 14.38 5.07 -3.78
N LEU A 63 14.16 4.25 -4.81
CA LEU A 63 12.86 4.08 -5.43
C LEU A 63 12.24 2.78 -4.90
N LEU A 64 11.12 2.88 -4.21
CA LEU A 64 10.35 1.72 -3.80
C LEU A 64 9.43 1.29 -4.93
N VAL A 65 9.48 -0.01 -5.25
CA VAL A 65 8.51 -0.74 -6.08
C VAL A 65 7.66 -1.56 -5.13
N ASP A 66 6.40 -1.19 -4.94
CA ASP A 66 5.50 -1.86 -4.00
C ASP A 66 4.20 -2.29 -4.70
N ARG A 67 3.44 -3.18 -4.06
CA ARG A 67 2.16 -3.63 -4.63
C ARG A 67 1.20 -2.46 -4.77
N ALA A 68 0.56 -2.33 -5.92
CA ALA A 68 -0.43 -1.29 -6.13
C ALA A 68 -1.70 -1.59 -5.30
N SER A 69 -2.43 -0.55 -4.90
CA SER A 69 -3.74 -0.74 -4.27
C SER A 69 -4.82 -1.23 -5.24
N ILE A 70 -4.52 -1.26 -6.54
CA ILE A 70 -5.43 -1.66 -7.61
C ILE A 70 -4.70 -2.51 -8.66
N GLY A 71 -5.41 -3.49 -9.23
CA GLY A 71 -4.88 -4.40 -10.26
C GLY A 71 -3.59 -5.10 -9.84
N ASP A 72 -3.45 -5.40 -8.56
CA ASP A 72 -2.39 -6.24 -8.01
C ASP A 72 -2.71 -7.71 -8.33
N PRO A 73 -1.78 -8.49 -8.93
CA PRO A 73 -0.34 -8.26 -9.09
C PRO A 73 0.12 -7.70 -10.44
N GLU A 74 -0.79 -7.19 -11.27
CA GLU A 74 -0.47 -6.69 -12.62
C GLU A 74 0.29 -5.36 -12.56
N TYR A 75 -0.05 -4.50 -11.58
CA TYR A 75 0.56 -3.20 -11.37
C TYR A 75 1.35 -3.11 -10.05
N VAL A 76 2.35 -2.25 -10.07
CA VAL A 76 3.12 -1.81 -8.90
C VAL A 76 3.03 -0.29 -8.79
N GLN A 77 3.17 0.21 -7.57
CA GLN A 77 3.40 1.62 -7.31
C GLN A 77 4.91 1.89 -7.25
N LEU A 78 5.30 3.05 -7.77
CA LEU A 78 6.66 3.55 -7.72
C LEU A 78 6.68 4.80 -6.84
N VAL A 79 7.52 4.83 -5.82
CA VAL A 79 7.58 5.97 -4.90
C VAL A 79 9.01 6.21 -4.42
N TRP A 80 9.46 7.45 -4.51
CA TRP A 80 10.77 7.88 -4.02
C TRP A 80 10.74 8.10 -2.52
N ASP A 81 11.78 7.63 -1.84
CA ASP A 81 12.17 8.03 -0.49
C ASP A 81 11.02 7.95 0.54
N GLY A 82 10.15 6.94 0.40
CA GLY A 82 9.05 6.72 1.32
C GLY A 82 8.19 5.51 0.97
N HIS A 83 7.04 5.41 1.66
CA HIS A 83 6.07 4.33 1.52
C HIS A 83 4.66 4.93 1.38
N GLY A 84 3.89 4.48 0.39
CA GLY A 84 2.54 4.97 0.13
C GLY A 84 2.48 6.51 0.04
N ARG A 85 1.63 7.16 0.84
CA ARG A 85 1.45 8.63 0.84
C ARG A 85 2.63 9.44 1.39
N ARG A 86 3.68 8.79 1.90
CA ARG A 86 4.80 9.45 2.58
C ARG A 86 6.01 9.71 1.69
N GLY A 87 6.05 9.12 0.50
CA GLY A 87 7.11 9.37 -0.45
C GLY A 87 6.62 10.20 -1.63
N ASP A 88 7.55 10.54 -2.51
CA ASP A 88 7.28 11.33 -3.71
C ASP A 88 6.99 10.39 -4.89
N HIS A 89 5.77 10.44 -5.42
CA HIS A 89 5.36 9.66 -6.58
C HIS A 89 5.80 10.29 -7.90
N CYS A 90 6.29 11.53 -7.88
CA CYS A 90 6.68 12.32 -9.05
C CYS A 90 5.60 12.36 -10.15
N VAL A 91 4.32 12.28 -9.75
CA VAL A 91 3.18 12.37 -10.67
C VAL A 91 2.56 13.77 -10.59
N PRO A 92 2.09 14.32 -11.72
CA PRO A 92 1.36 15.59 -11.70
C PRO A 92 0.02 15.44 -10.96
N GLU A 93 -0.59 16.57 -10.61
CA GLU A 93 -1.94 16.56 -10.06
C GLU A 93 -2.93 15.98 -11.09
N HIS A 94 -3.72 15.00 -10.67
CA HIS A 94 -4.69 14.34 -11.53
C HIS A 94 -6.11 14.57 -11.04
N THR A 95 -7.02 14.77 -11.99
CA THR A 95 -8.46 14.76 -11.72
C THR A 95 -8.97 13.33 -11.49
N GLY A 96 -10.21 13.18 -11.03
CA GLY A 96 -10.86 11.87 -10.81
C GLY A 96 -10.97 10.95 -12.04
N ASN A 97 -10.57 11.41 -13.24
CA ASN A 97 -10.60 10.63 -14.47
C ASN A 97 -9.51 9.55 -14.54
N ARG A 98 -8.49 9.57 -13.66
CA ARG A 98 -7.40 8.57 -13.66
C ARG A 98 -7.85 7.11 -13.53
N TRP A 99 -9.02 6.87 -12.92
CA TRP A 99 -9.57 5.52 -12.79
C TRP A 99 -10.06 4.97 -14.14
N LYS A 100 -10.51 5.85 -15.05
CA LYS A 100 -10.99 5.44 -16.37
C LYS A 100 -9.87 4.85 -17.23
N SER A 101 -8.66 5.41 -17.16
CA SER A 101 -7.53 4.94 -17.97
C SER A 101 -7.05 3.54 -17.58
N VAL A 102 -7.40 3.07 -16.38
CA VAL A 102 -7.10 1.71 -15.90
C VAL A 102 -8.34 0.81 -15.86
N GLY A 103 -9.45 1.23 -16.48
CA GLY A 103 -10.69 0.44 -16.55
C GLY A 103 -11.44 0.29 -15.22
N ILE A 104 -11.07 1.04 -14.18
CA ILE A 104 -11.67 0.94 -12.85
C ILE A 104 -12.86 1.89 -12.75
N LYS A 105 -14.02 1.32 -12.45
CA LYS A 105 -15.27 2.06 -12.28
C LYS A 105 -15.52 2.38 -10.82
N ALA A 106 -15.28 3.63 -10.43
CA ALA A 106 -15.75 4.15 -9.15
C ALA A 106 -17.29 4.19 -9.12
N ARG A 107 -17.88 3.59 -8.08
CA ARG A 107 -19.33 3.59 -7.87
C ARG A 107 -19.77 4.92 -7.25
N LYS A 108 -21.06 5.26 -7.43
CA LYS A 108 -21.65 6.44 -6.78
C LYS A 108 -21.63 6.25 -5.26
N TRP A 109 -21.42 7.34 -4.52
CA TRP A 109 -21.49 7.33 -3.07
C TRP A 109 -22.80 6.73 -2.56
N LYS A 110 -22.69 5.75 -1.66
CA LYS A 110 -23.80 5.17 -0.93
C LYS A 110 -24.35 6.22 0.03
N LYS A 111 -25.65 6.49 -0.11
CA LYS A 111 -26.39 7.42 0.76
C LYS A 111 -27.05 6.73 1.97
N ARG A 112 -27.07 5.40 1.97
CA ARG A 112 -27.78 4.57 2.95
C ARG A 112 -26.90 3.39 3.39
N GLY A 113 -27.18 2.90 4.60
CA GLY A 113 -26.46 1.82 5.26
C GLY A 113 -26.62 1.96 6.77
N SER A 114 -26.45 0.86 7.50
CA SER A 114 -26.58 0.82 8.96
C SER A 114 -25.25 0.57 9.67
N ARG A 115 -24.23 0.09 8.95
CA ARG A 115 -22.98 -0.36 9.56
C ARG A 115 -21.85 0.66 9.40
N ILE A 116 -21.09 0.87 10.47
CA ILE A 116 -19.80 1.53 10.43
C ILE A 116 -18.76 0.43 10.64
N ILE A 117 -17.94 0.18 9.63
CA ILE A 117 -17.04 -0.97 9.61
C ILE A 117 -15.61 -0.49 9.87
N LEU A 118 -15.05 -0.92 10.99
CA LEU A 118 -13.63 -0.76 11.30
C LEU A 118 -12.81 -1.87 10.60
N CYS A 119 -11.79 -1.48 9.87
CA CYS A 119 -10.95 -2.39 9.10
C CYS A 119 -9.70 -2.78 9.88
N GLY A 120 -9.38 -4.06 9.86
CA GLY A 120 -8.18 -4.59 10.47
C GLY A 120 -6.91 -4.20 9.71
N GLN A 121 -5.81 -4.19 10.46
CA GLN A 121 -4.45 -3.84 10.02
C GLN A 121 -3.43 -4.78 10.66
N THR A 122 -2.27 -4.93 10.02
CA THR A 122 -1.13 -5.71 10.52
C THR A 122 -0.05 -4.85 11.16
N GLU A 123 0.08 -3.59 10.73
CA GLU A 123 1.13 -2.68 11.18
C GLU A 123 0.55 -1.27 11.33
N THR A 124 1.04 -0.47 12.28
CA THR A 124 0.45 0.84 12.54
C THR A 124 0.74 1.86 11.45
N TYR A 125 1.99 1.93 10.95
CA TYR A 125 2.47 2.93 9.99
C TYR A 125 1.79 4.31 10.11
N SER A 126 1.70 4.84 11.34
CA SER A 126 1.10 6.15 11.65
C SER A 126 1.98 6.87 12.65
N PRO A 127 2.23 8.19 12.49
CA PRO A 127 2.95 8.96 13.50
C PRO A 127 2.05 9.32 14.70
N HIS A 128 0.73 9.13 14.58
CA HIS A 128 -0.25 9.56 15.58
C HIS A 128 -0.60 8.49 16.61
N TYR A 129 -0.27 7.22 16.34
CA TYR A 129 -0.60 6.09 17.19
C TYR A 129 0.66 5.29 17.50
N LYS A 130 0.83 4.94 18.78
CA LYS A 130 2.01 4.20 19.25
C LYS A 130 1.99 2.74 18.84
N SER A 131 0.80 2.16 18.75
CA SER A 131 0.55 0.78 18.34
C SER A 131 -0.81 0.65 17.67
N LEU A 132 -1.13 -0.55 17.16
CA LEU A 132 -2.47 -0.84 16.64
C LEU A 132 -3.52 -0.86 17.76
N GLU A 133 -3.16 -1.34 18.94
CA GLU A 133 -4.03 -1.35 20.12
C GLU A 133 -4.40 0.07 20.55
N ASP A 134 -3.42 1.00 20.55
CA ASP A 134 -3.68 2.43 20.79
C ASP A 134 -4.67 3.00 19.77
N TRP A 135 -4.47 2.73 18.48
CA TRP A 135 -5.40 3.14 17.43
C TRP A 135 -6.81 2.56 17.66
N TYR A 136 -6.93 1.23 17.82
CA TYR A 136 -8.22 0.57 18.02
C TYR A 136 -8.94 1.09 19.27
N SER A 137 -8.22 1.34 20.37
CA SER A 137 -8.82 1.87 21.60
C SER A 137 -9.49 3.23 21.41
N LYS A 138 -8.98 4.04 20.48
CA LYS A 138 -9.49 5.39 20.17
C LYS A 138 -10.64 5.36 19.17
N VAL A 139 -10.68 4.39 18.25
CA VAL A 139 -11.64 4.41 17.13
C VAL A 139 -12.75 3.36 17.22
N ALA A 140 -12.57 2.28 18.00
CA ALA A 140 -13.53 1.16 18.03
C ALA A 140 -14.92 1.58 18.51
N GLY A 141 -15.03 2.55 19.42
CA GLY A 141 -16.30 3.09 19.91
C GLY A 141 -17.15 3.79 18.84
N HIS A 142 -16.56 4.12 17.67
CA HIS A 142 -17.27 4.73 16.54
C HIS A 142 -17.73 3.71 15.50
N ALA A 143 -17.37 2.43 15.66
CA ALA A 143 -17.70 1.37 14.73
C ALA A 143 -18.77 0.44 15.30
N THR A 144 -19.58 -0.15 14.42
CA THR A 144 -20.57 -1.16 14.80
C THR A 144 -20.14 -2.57 14.43
N HIS A 145 -19.20 -2.70 13.49
CA HIS A 145 -18.70 -3.98 13.00
C HIS A 145 -17.21 -3.90 12.72
N PHE A 146 -16.59 -5.07 12.61
CA PHE A 146 -15.17 -5.17 12.29
C PHE A 146 -14.90 -6.14 11.15
N ARG A 147 -14.11 -5.69 10.18
CA ARG A 147 -13.58 -6.51 9.09
C ARG A 147 -12.11 -6.81 9.37
N GLY A 148 -11.81 -8.03 9.81
CA GLY A 148 -10.43 -8.40 10.15
C GLY A 148 -9.48 -8.43 8.98
N HIS A 149 -8.22 -8.09 9.24
CA HIS A 149 -7.14 -8.33 8.31
C HIS A 149 -6.86 -9.84 8.25
N PRO A 150 -6.71 -10.46 7.07
CA PRO A 150 -6.45 -11.90 6.95
C PRO A 150 -5.21 -12.39 7.72
N ALA A 151 -4.19 -11.53 7.81
CA ALA A 151 -2.91 -11.82 8.47
C ALA A 151 -2.74 -11.16 9.87
N GLY A 152 -3.77 -10.50 10.42
CA GLY A 152 -3.67 -9.72 11.66
C GLY A 152 -4.27 -10.41 12.88
N ALA A 153 -3.73 -10.13 14.07
CA ALA A 153 -4.30 -10.59 15.34
C ALA A 153 -5.67 -9.95 15.67
N ASN A 154 -5.95 -8.78 15.10
CA ASN A 154 -7.27 -8.14 15.09
C ASN A 154 -7.97 -8.04 16.47
N PRO A 155 -7.37 -7.40 17.49
CA PRO A 155 -7.92 -7.36 18.84
C PRO A 155 -9.14 -6.42 18.92
N THR A 156 -10.35 -6.99 18.84
CA THR A 156 -11.60 -6.23 19.02
C THR A 156 -12.76 -7.14 19.44
N THR A 157 -13.72 -6.57 20.15
CA THR A 157 -14.99 -7.20 20.57
C THR A 157 -16.14 -6.93 19.60
N LEU A 158 -15.91 -6.12 18.55
CA LEU A 158 -16.94 -5.79 17.57
C LEU A 158 -17.38 -7.03 16.76
N PRO A 159 -18.68 -7.12 16.39
CA PRO A 159 -19.18 -8.16 15.50
C PRO A 159 -18.40 -8.23 14.18
N ARG A 160 -17.99 -9.44 13.78
CA ARG A 160 -17.21 -9.66 12.55
C ARG A 160 -18.08 -9.56 11.30
N THR A 161 -17.51 -9.01 10.23
CA THR A 161 -18.16 -9.01 8.91
C THR A 161 -17.13 -8.99 7.78
N SER A 162 -17.47 -9.63 6.66
CA SER A 162 -16.75 -9.55 5.38
C SER A 162 -17.54 -8.79 4.31
N TYR A 163 -18.77 -8.38 4.63
CA TYR A 163 -19.75 -7.86 3.68
C TYR A 163 -19.80 -6.33 3.69
N TRP A 164 -19.89 -5.74 2.50
CA TRP A 164 -19.96 -4.29 2.31
C TRP A 164 -21.37 -3.76 2.04
N GLN A 165 -22.36 -4.64 1.85
CA GLN A 165 -23.70 -4.30 1.39
C GLN A 165 -24.35 -3.21 2.27
N GLU A 166 -24.30 -3.38 3.58
CA GLU A 166 -24.88 -2.44 4.57
C GLU A 166 -23.88 -1.42 5.12
N CYS A 167 -22.66 -1.38 4.59
CA CYS A 167 -21.63 -0.45 5.03
C CYS A 167 -21.99 0.98 4.64
N LYS A 168 -22.23 1.81 5.66
CA LYS A 168 -22.46 3.26 5.56
C LYS A 168 -21.14 4.04 5.56
N LEU A 169 -20.16 3.56 6.33
CA LEU A 169 -18.88 4.21 6.54
C LEU A 169 -17.82 3.15 6.82
N ALA A 170 -16.67 3.25 6.17
CA ALA A 170 -15.48 2.48 6.50
C ALA A 170 -14.50 3.33 7.31
N ILE A 171 -13.97 2.76 8.39
CA ILE A 171 -12.86 3.33 9.16
C ILE A 171 -11.65 2.44 8.92
N THR A 172 -10.57 3.02 8.43
CA THR A 172 -9.29 2.35 8.21
C THR A 172 -8.17 3.26 8.72
N LEU A 173 -6.95 2.76 8.85
CA LEU A 173 -5.80 3.60 9.21
C LEU A 173 -5.08 4.06 7.94
N ASN A 174 -4.52 3.10 7.21
CA ASN A 174 -3.78 3.30 5.97
C ASN A 174 -3.82 2.01 5.11
N SER A 175 -4.85 1.17 5.33
CA SER A 175 -5.04 -0.07 4.56
C SER A 175 -5.43 0.23 3.11
N SER A 176 -4.96 -0.59 2.17
CA SER A 176 -5.42 -0.58 0.77
C SER A 176 -6.93 -0.79 0.65
N VAL A 177 -7.56 -1.45 1.63
CA VAL A 177 -9.04 -1.54 1.74
C VAL A 177 -9.72 -0.16 1.74
N GLY A 178 -9.03 0.90 2.17
CA GLY A 178 -9.53 2.27 2.04
C GLY A 178 -9.76 2.70 0.60
N VAL A 179 -8.89 2.26 -0.33
CA VAL A 179 -9.06 2.51 -1.77
C VAL A 179 -10.26 1.71 -2.29
N ASP A 180 -10.36 0.43 -1.94
CA ASP A 180 -11.47 -0.42 -2.37
C ASP A 180 -12.83 0.14 -1.93
N THR A 181 -12.92 0.60 -0.69
CA THR A 181 -14.16 1.14 -0.11
C THR A 181 -14.57 2.44 -0.80
N VAL A 182 -13.62 3.35 -1.09
CA VAL A 182 -13.89 4.55 -1.90
C VAL A 182 -14.37 4.18 -3.31
N LEU A 183 -13.72 3.21 -3.97
CA LEU A 183 -14.12 2.75 -5.30
C LEU A 183 -15.51 2.10 -5.29
N GLU A 184 -15.90 1.45 -4.20
CA GLU A 184 -17.25 0.91 -3.97
C GLU A 184 -18.28 1.97 -3.57
N GLY A 185 -17.89 3.24 -3.53
CA GLY A 185 -18.76 4.36 -3.17
C GLY A 185 -19.08 4.39 -1.67
N ILE A 186 -18.24 3.81 -0.82
CA ILE A 186 -18.41 3.83 0.63
C ILE A 186 -17.58 4.98 1.19
N PRO A 187 -18.20 5.98 1.85
CA PRO A 187 -17.46 7.01 2.56
C PRO A 187 -16.44 6.39 3.52
N THR A 188 -15.21 6.90 3.51
CA THR A 188 -14.07 6.30 4.20
C THR A 188 -13.32 7.34 5.01
N VAL A 189 -12.98 7.00 6.26
CA VAL A 189 -12.19 7.82 7.18
C VAL A 189 -10.85 7.11 7.45
N THR A 190 -9.76 7.88 7.43
CA THR A 190 -8.37 7.42 7.68
C THR A 190 -7.71 8.18 8.81
#